data_AF-A0A1V1P8W8-F1
#
_entry.id   AF-A0A1V1P8W8-F1
#
_cell.length_a   1.000
_cell.length_b   1.000
_cell.length_c   1.000
_cell.angle_alpha   90.00
_cell.angle_beta   90.00
_cell.angle_gamma   90.00
#
_symmetry.space_group_name_H-M   'P 1'
#
loop_
_entity.id
_entity.type
_entity.pdbx_description
1 polymer ?
#
loop_
_entity_poly.entity_id
_entity_poly.type
_entity_poly.pdbx_seq_one_letter_code
_entity_poly.pdbx_strand_id
1 'polypeptide(L)'
;MTARPLGYAQKTQNDQAAGTEVNFDLSSGGPVSGYVRDASFNPISNVRVKLTSDSQNIQKSTRTDENGYFIFNGLPKYDLSGSLIADYKITATDPDYPEQVISNIKVDDTVDFTLASSDDNLLSGLVTDSTGALPPAAKYVEVYIFEEDSVRKPFARVKTDADGRYEFTGLQSDQEYHLLFKISNRRTKRWAATNGAVTNRSNASEYLPGNSVNFQFDVAW
;
A
#
# COMPACT_ATOMS: atom_id res chain seq x y z
N MET A 1 -11.14 3.16 -28.48
CA MET A 1 -12.30 2.28 -28.19
C MET A 1 -11.84 1.05 -27.41
N THR A 2 -12.68 0.51 -26.52
CA THR A 2 -12.33 -0.65 -25.67
C THR A 2 -13.39 -1.75 -25.77
N ALA A 3 -13.00 -2.99 -26.00
CA ALA A 3 -13.86 -4.17 -25.98
C ALA A 3 -13.60 -5.02 -24.71
N ARG A 4 -14.68 -5.43 -24.02
CA ARG A 4 -14.64 -6.22 -22.77
C ARG A 4 -15.74 -7.31 -22.67
N PRO A 5 -15.89 -8.20 -23.66
CA PRO A 5 -16.88 -9.27 -23.55
C PRO A 5 -16.47 -10.31 -22.50
N LEU A 6 -17.46 -10.97 -21.91
CA LEU A 6 -17.28 -12.02 -20.90
C LEU A 6 -16.49 -13.20 -21.48
N GLY A 7 -15.49 -13.70 -20.75
CA GLY A 7 -14.66 -14.85 -21.17
C GLY A 7 -13.53 -14.52 -22.15
N TYR A 8 -13.34 -13.25 -22.50
CA TYR A 8 -12.27 -12.78 -23.38
C TYR A 8 -11.35 -11.79 -22.68
N ALA A 9 -10.11 -11.69 -23.15
CA ALA A 9 -9.20 -10.65 -22.72
C ALA A 9 -9.71 -9.27 -23.14
N GLN A 10 -9.62 -8.28 -22.25
CA GLN A 10 -9.91 -6.89 -22.61
C GLN A 10 -8.89 -6.39 -23.64
N LYS A 11 -9.37 -5.68 -24.67
CA LYS A 11 -8.50 -5.05 -25.68
C LYS A 11 -8.90 -3.59 -25.90
N THR A 12 -7.91 -2.71 -25.93
CA THR A 12 -8.08 -1.27 -26.20
C THR A 12 -7.32 -0.90 -27.47
N GLN A 13 -7.96 -0.14 -28.37
CA GLN A 13 -7.32 0.48 -29.52
C GLN A 13 -7.51 2.01 -29.46
N ASN A 14 -6.43 2.76 -29.64
CA ASN A 14 -6.43 4.23 -29.60
C ASN A 14 -6.40 4.81 -31.02
N ASP A 15 -6.64 6.12 -31.14
CA ASP A 15 -6.43 6.92 -32.36
C ASP A 15 -7.23 6.47 -33.61
N GLN A 16 -8.49 6.11 -33.39
CA GLN A 16 -9.40 5.70 -34.46
C GLN A 16 -10.19 6.91 -35.00
N ALA A 17 -10.33 7.02 -36.32
CA ALA A 17 -11.08 8.10 -36.96
C ALA A 17 -12.60 7.83 -36.97
N ALA A 18 -13.41 8.89 -36.98
CA ALA A 18 -14.85 8.73 -37.08
C ALA A 18 -15.24 8.13 -38.45
N GLY A 19 -16.07 7.09 -38.44
CA GLY A 19 -16.52 6.40 -39.65
C GLY A 19 -15.64 5.23 -40.11
N THR A 20 -14.57 4.90 -39.41
CA THR A 20 -13.77 3.70 -39.70
C THR A 20 -14.33 2.46 -38.99
N GLU A 21 -14.35 1.33 -39.68
CA GLU A 21 -14.60 0.02 -39.07
C GLU A 21 -13.41 -0.37 -38.18
N VAL A 22 -13.70 -0.81 -36.95
CA VAL A 22 -12.67 -1.21 -35.98
C VAL A 22 -12.95 -2.63 -35.51
N ASN A 23 -12.07 -3.54 -35.91
CA ASN A 23 -12.16 -4.95 -35.56
C ASN A 23 -11.36 -5.25 -34.30
N PHE A 24 -11.98 -6.01 -33.38
CA PHE A 24 -11.35 -6.51 -32.17
C PHE A 24 -11.20 -8.03 -32.25
N ASP A 25 -10.00 -8.49 -32.60
CA ASP A 25 -9.65 -9.90 -32.37
C ASP A 25 -9.37 -10.08 -30.89
N LEU A 26 -10.18 -10.91 -30.23
CA LEU A 26 -10.12 -11.16 -28.80
C LEU A 26 -9.63 -12.58 -28.53
N SER A 27 -8.57 -12.68 -27.74
CA SER A 27 -8.10 -13.95 -27.19
C SER A 27 -9.03 -14.40 -26.07
N SER A 28 -9.20 -15.71 -25.89
CA SER A 28 -9.85 -16.24 -24.68
C SER A 28 -9.11 -15.73 -23.45
N GLY A 29 -9.86 -15.19 -22.50
CA GLY A 29 -9.34 -14.69 -21.24
C GLY A 29 -9.68 -15.68 -20.14
N GLY A 30 -8.73 -15.95 -19.25
CA GLY A 30 -8.98 -16.83 -18.10
C GLY A 30 -8.95 -16.08 -16.77
N PRO A 31 -9.29 -16.77 -15.68
CA PRO A 31 -9.27 -16.23 -14.34
C PRO A 31 -7.88 -16.33 -13.71
N VAL A 32 -7.61 -15.47 -12.73
CA VAL A 32 -6.68 -15.73 -11.63
C VAL A 32 -7.44 -15.46 -10.36
N SER A 33 -7.39 -16.38 -9.40
CA SER A 33 -8.18 -16.27 -8.17
C SER A 33 -7.37 -16.62 -6.93
N GLY A 34 -7.96 -16.46 -5.76
CA GLY A 34 -7.26 -16.74 -4.53
C GLY A 34 -8.04 -16.41 -3.27
N TYR A 35 -7.40 -16.67 -2.13
CA TYR A 35 -7.92 -16.32 -0.82
C TYR A 35 -6.94 -15.44 -0.06
N VAL A 36 -7.46 -14.58 0.81
CA VAL A 36 -6.68 -13.87 1.83
C VAL A 36 -7.17 -14.33 3.20
N ARG A 37 -6.25 -14.81 4.03
CA ARG A 37 -6.54 -15.35 5.36
C ARG A 37 -5.55 -14.82 6.38
N ASP A 38 -5.91 -14.90 7.66
CA ASP A 38 -4.98 -14.67 8.77
C ASP A 38 -4.11 -15.91 9.04
N ALA A 39 -3.17 -15.81 9.98
CA ALA A 39 -2.30 -16.91 10.39
C ALA A 39 -3.06 -18.11 11.02
N SER A 40 -4.31 -17.92 11.43
CA SER A 40 -5.21 -18.97 11.93
C SER A 40 -6.13 -19.53 10.84
N PHE A 41 -5.89 -19.17 9.57
CA PHE A 41 -6.69 -19.51 8.40
C PHE A 41 -8.12 -18.96 8.39
N ASN A 42 -8.43 -17.96 9.21
CA ASN A 42 -9.71 -17.26 9.11
C ASN A 42 -9.71 -16.35 7.88
N PRO A 43 -10.84 -16.25 7.15
CA PRO A 43 -10.92 -15.38 5.99
C PRO A 43 -10.86 -13.89 6.37
N ILE A 44 -10.12 -13.10 5.59
CA ILE A 44 -10.08 -11.64 5.76
C ILE A 44 -10.83 -11.00 4.60
N SER A 45 -11.99 -10.43 4.91
CA SER A 45 -12.82 -9.71 3.93
C SER A 45 -12.33 -8.30 3.67
N ASN A 46 -12.75 -7.70 2.55
CA ASN A 46 -12.49 -6.30 2.19
C ASN A 46 -11.00 -5.92 2.02
N VAL A 47 -10.07 -6.89 1.94
CA VAL A 47 -8.66 -6.65 1.61
C VAL A 47 -8.57 -6.15 0.18
N ARG A 48 -7.79 -5.09 -0.07
CA ARG A 48 -7.57 -4.61 -1.43
C ARG A 48 -6.58 -5.54 -2.12
N VAL A 49 -6.98 -6.10 -3.25
CA VAL A 49 -6.12 -6.94 -4.08
C VAL A 49 -5.90 -6.25 -5.42
N LYS A 50 -4.64 -6.09 -5.82
CA LYS A 50 -4.23 -5.46 -7.08
C LYS A 50 -3.46 -6.47 -7.91
N LEU A 51 -3.79 -6.59 -9.19
CA LEU A 51 -3.07 -7.41 -10.16
C LEU A 51 -2.41 -6.50 -11.20
N THR A 52 -1.14 -6.76 -11.49
CA THR A 52 -0.36 -6.08 -12.53
C THR A 52 0.36 -7.07 -13.44
N SER A 53 0.58 -6.72 -14.69
CA SER A 53 1.53 -7.38 -15.60
C SER A 53 2.19 -6.29 -16.44
N ASP A 54 3.52 -6.22 -16.37
CA ASP A 54 4.29 -5.19 -17.07
C ASP A 54 4.38 -5.51 -18.56
N SER A 55 4.56 -6.79 -18.92
CA SER A 55 4.60 -7.22 -20.33
C SER A 55 3.29 -6.95 -21.07
N GLN A 56 2.16 -6.99 -20.37
CA GLN A 56 0.84 -6.76 -20.94
C GLN A 56 0.29 -5.36 -20.67
N ASN A 57 1.01 -4.52 -19.92
CA ASN A 57 0.52 -3.23 -19.43
C ASN A 57 -0.87 -3.34 -18.79
N ILE A 58 -1.07 -4.37 -17.96
CA ILE A 58 -2.34 -4.64 -17.27
C ILE A 58 -2.24 -4.13 -15.84
N GLN A 59 -3.28 -3.44 -15.40
CA GLN A 59 -3.52 -3.12 -14.00
C GLN A 59 -5.02 -3.31 -13.68
N LYS A 60 -5.32 -4.18 -12.72
CA LYS A 60 -6.68 -4.43 -12.21
C LYS A 60 -6.68 -4.38 -10.69
N SER A 61 -7.83 -4.08 -10.09
CA SER A 61 -8.02 -4.15 -8.64
C SER A 61 -9.39 -4.70 -8.28
N THR A 62 -9.46 -5.47 -7.19
CA THR A 62 -10.68 -5.97 -6.58
C THR A 62 -10.55 -5.93 -5.06
N ARG A 63 -11.56 -6.40 -4.34
CA ARG A 63 -11.51 -6.64 -2.90
C ARG A 63 -11.96 -8.06 -2.59
N THR A 64 -11.45 -8.63 -1.50
CA THR A 64 -11.92 -9.93 -1.02
C THR A 64 -13.36 -9.86 -0.52
N ASP A 65 -14.11 -10.93 -0.74
CA ASP A 65 -15.47 -11.11 -0.21
C ASP A 65 -15.46 -11.57 1.26
N GLU A 66 -16.64 -11.89 1.82
CA GLU A 66 -16.81 -12.36 3.20
C GLU A 66 -16.08 -13.68 3.50
N ASN A 67 -15.78 -14.48 2.47
CA ASN A 67 -15.01 -15.72 2.58
C ASN A 67 -13.52 -15.50 2.30
N GLY A 68 -13.08 -14.24 2.20
CA GLY A 68 -11.70 -13.88 1.88
C GLY A 68 -11.32 -14.15 0.42
N TYR A 69 -12.29 -14.47 -0.44
CA TYR A 69 -12.03 -14.87 -1.83
C TYR A 69 -11.94 -13.65 -2.75
N PHE A 70 -11.05 -13.72 -3.75
CA PHE A 70 -10.97 -12.76 -4.83
C PHE A 70 -10.77 -13.45 -6.19
N ILE A 71 -11.16 -12.76 -7.27
CA ILE A 71 -10.96 -13.22 -8.65
C ILE A 71 -10.74 -12.05 -9.61
N PHE A 72 -9.82 -12.24 -10.55
CA PHE A 72 -9.62 -11.40 -11.73
C PHE A 72 -9.97 -12.20 -12.98
N ASN A 73 -11.00 -11.75 -13.70
CA ASN A 73 -11.44 -12.39 -14.93
C ASN A 73 -10.90 -11.67 -16.18
N GLY A 74 -10.94 -12.38 -17.31
CA GLY A 74 -10.60 -11.84 -18.63
C GLY A 74 -9.13 -11.41 -18.73
N LEU A 75 -8.24 -12.22 -18.18
CA LEU A 75 -6.79 -12.03 -18.29
C LEU A 75 -6.28 -12.81 -19.51
N PRO A 76 -5.49 -12.17 -20.41
CA PRO A 76 -4.88 -12.89 -21.52
C PRO A 76 -3.91 -13.96 -21.02
N LYS A 77 -4.04 -15.17 -21.57
CA LYS A 77 -3.16 -16.31 -21.25
C LYS A 77 -1.89 -16.33 -22.10
N TYR A 78 -2.00 -15.88 -23.35
CA TYR A 78 -0.90 -15.79 -24.29
C TYR A 78 -0.79 -14.36 -24.82
N ASP A 79 0.45 -13.92 -25.09
CA ASP A 79 0.71 -12.66 -25.77
C ASP A 79 0.39 -12.75 -27.27
N LEU A 80 0.62 -11.65 -28.01
CA LEU A 80 0.36 -11.59 -29.44
C LEU A 80 1.27 -12.51 -30.28
N SER A 81 2.40 -12.97 -29.73
CA SER A 81 3.30 -13.93 -30.37
C SER A 81 2.92 -15.39 -30.09
N GLY A 82 1.92 -15.63 -29.23
CA GLY A 82 1.55 -16.96 -28.76
C GLY A 82 2.38 -17.46 -27.57
N SER A 83 3.21 -16.61 -26.97
CA SER A 83 4.00 -16.97 -25.79
C SER A 83 3.14 -16.89 -24.52
N LEU A 84 3.35 -17.81 -23.59
CA LEU A 84 2.62 -17.85 -22.32
C LEU A 84 2.94 -16.62 -21.47
N ILE A 85 1.91 -15.93 -20.99
CA ILE A 85 2.06 -14.82 -20.03
C ILE A 85 2.16 -15.41 -18.63
N ALA A 86 3.26 -15.11 -17.95
CA ALA A 86 3.58 -15.65 -16.64
C ALA A 86 4.19 -14.61 -15.69
N ASP A 87 3.96 -13.32 -15.97
CA ASP A 87 4.50 -12.19 -15.22
C ASP A 87 3.43 -11.48 -14.40
N TYR A 88 2.24 -12.07 -14.23
CA TYR A 88 1.25 -11.49 -13.35
C TYR A 88 1.79 -11.42 -11.92
N LYS A 89 1.56 -10.28 -11.29
CA LYS A 89 1.90 -9.98 -9.91
C LYS A 89 0.64 -9.56 -9.18
N ILE A 90 0.35 -10.20 -8.06
CA ILE A 90 -0.75 -9.82 -7.19
C ILE A 90 -0.19 -9.24 -5.89
N THR A 91 -0.72 -8.10 -5.50
CA THR A 91 -0.44 -7.42 -4.25
C THR A 91 -1.72 -7.41 -3.40
N ALA A 92 -1.62 -7.87 -2.15
CA ALA A 92 -2.67 -7.76 -1.14
C ALA A 92 -2.29 -6.68 -0.13
N THR A 93 -3.14 -5.66 0.01
CA THR A 93 -2.91 -4.51 0.90
C THR A 93 -4.08 -4.35 1.86
N ASP A 94 -3.78 -4.31 3.16
CA ASP A 94 -4.69 -4.04 4.25
C ASP A 94 -4.04 -3.07 5.26
N PRO A 95 -4.75 -2.11 5.87
CA PRO A 95 -4.15 -1.16 6.81
C PRO A 95 -3.52 -1.80 8.06
N ASP A 96 -4.00 -2.98 8.47
CA ASP A 96 -3.60 -3.59 9.74
C ASP A 96 -2.47 -4.62 9.56
N TYR A 97 -2.11 -4.93 8.31
CA TYR A 97 -1.15 -5.97 7.96
C TYR A 97 -0.08 -5.46 7.00
N PRO A 98 1.16 -5.97 7.09
CA PRO A 98 2.18 -5.72 6.08
C PRO A 98 1.70 -6.16 4.69
N GLU A 99 1.91 -5.30 3.70
CA GLU A 99 1.62 -5.63 2.29
C GLU A 99 2.29 -6.95 1.88
N GLN A 100 1.56 -7.80 1.17
CA GLN A 100 2.09 -9.06 0.64
C GLN A 100 2.04 -9.06 -0.88
N VAL A 101 3.06 -9.66 -1.51
CA VAL A 101 3.20 -9.70 -2.97
C VAL A 101 3.53 -11.12 -3.43
N ILE A 102 2.79 -11.62 -4.41
CA ILE A 102 3.10 -12.87 -5.12
C ILE A 102 3.31 -12.52 -6.60
N SER A 103 4.43 -12.98 -7.16
CA SER A 103 4.83 -12.72 -8.55
C SER A 103 4.87 -14.03 -9.36
N ASN A 104 5.11 -13.90 -10.67
CA ASN A 104 5.24 -15.02 -11.61
C ASN A 104 3.96 -15.86 -11.80
N ILE A 105 2.81 -15.23 -11.59
CA ILE A 105 1.48 -15.84 -11.67
C ILE A 105 1.07 -15.95 -13.14
N LYS A 106 0.31 -17.00 -13.45
CA LYS A 106 -0.24 -17.28 -14.78
C LYS A 106 -1.75 -17.38 -14.69
N VAL A 107 -2.42 -17.23 -15.83
CA VAL A 107 -3.85 -17.53 -15.93
C VAL A 107 -4.12 -18.98 -15.49
N ASP A 108 -5.24 -19.17 -14.80
CA ASP A 108 -5.72 -20.39 -14.14
C ASP A 108 -5.04 -20.72 -12.79
N ASP A 109 -4.04 -19.93 -12.36
CA ASP A 109 -3.46 -20.08 -11.02
C ASP A 109 -4.46 -19.68 -9.92
N THR A 110 -4.35 -20.37 -8.78
CA THR A 110 -4.98 -19.99 -7.51
C THR A 110 -3.88 -19.67 -6.50
N VAL A 111 -3.95 -18.49 -5.86
CA VAL A 111 -2.94 -18.03 -4.90
C VAL A 111 -3.56 -17.78 -3.52
N ASP A 112 -2.82 -18.12 -2.47
CA ASP A 112 -3.26 -17.88 -1.09
C ASP A 112 -2.33 -16.87 -0.43
N PHE A 113 -2.90 -15.78 0.08
CA PHE A 113 -2.22 -14.85 0.96
C PHE A 113 -2.51 -15.21 2.41
N THR A 114 -1.46 -15.28 3.22
CA THR A 114 -1.57 -15.34 4.68
C THR A 114 -1.05 -14.02 5.24
N LEU A 115 -1.96 -13.19 5.75
CA LEU A 115 -1.59 -11.94 6.41
C LEU A 115 -1.35 -12.22 7.89
N ALA A 116 -0.19 -11.77 8.38
CA ALA A 116 0.17 -11.83 9.78
C ALA A 116 0.71 -10.46 10.18
N SER A 117 0.41 -10.07 11.41
CA SER A 117 0.89 -8.82 12.00
C SER A 117 1.32 -9.12 13.43
N SER A 118 2.35 -8.43 13.89
CA SER A 118 2.93 -8.56 15.23
C SER A 118 3.46 -7.20 15.69
N ASP A 119 4.00 -7.14 16.89
CA ASP A 119 4.64 -5.93 17.40
C ASP A 119 5.79 -5.45 16.50
N ASP A 120 6.47 -6.38 15.80
CA ASP A 120 7.51 -6.08 14.81
C ASP A 120 6.98 -5.37 13.56
N ASN A 121 5.67 -5.21 13.42
CA ASN A 121 5.01 -4.47 12.33
C ASN A 121 4.41 -3.14 12.81
N LEU A 122 4.68 -2.77 14.06
CA LEU A 122 4.19 -1.55 14.69
C LEU A 122 5.30 -0.49 14.79
N LEU A 123 4.92 0.78 14.65
CA LEU A 123 5.79 1.89 15.03
C LEU A 123 4.97 2.91 15.81
N SER A 124 5.32 3.11 17.06
CA SER A 124 4.56 3.95 17.99
C SER A 124 5.46 4.84 18.82
N GLY A 125 4.89 5.83 19.50
CA GLY A 125 5.67 6.67 20.41
C GLY A 125 4.87 7.81 21.01
N LEU A 126 5.57 8.61 21.82
CA LEU A 126 5.05 9.80 22.49
C LEU A 126 5.58 11.07 21.84
N VAL A 127 4.73 12.08 21.68
CA VAL A 127 5.08 13.39 21.15
C VAL A 127 5.02 14.46 22.23
N THR A 128 6.10 15.23 22.40
CA THR A 128 6.21 16.35 23.34
C THR A 128 6.72 17.63 22.66
N ASP A 129 6.54 18.78 23.30
CA ASP A 129 7.16 20.04 22.86
C ASP A 129 8.58 20.24 23.44
N SER A 130 9.22 21.37 23.11
CA SER A 130 10.58 21.69 23.58
C SER A 130 10.74 21.76 25.10
N THR A 131 9.64 21.84 25.86
CA THR A 131 9.64 21.85 27.32
C THR A 131 9.36 20.47 27.93
N GLY A 132 9.03 19.48 27.09
CA GLY A 132 8.60 18.15 27.50
C GLY A 132 7.10 18.07 27.80
N ALA A 133 6.33 19.11 27.48
CA ALA A 133 4.88 19.12 27.71
C ALA A 133 4.14 18.29 26.66
N LEU A 134 3.05 17.63 27.07
CA LEU A 134 2.12 16.94 26.18
C LEU A 134 1.27 17.94 25.37
N PRO A 135 0.74 17.53 24.20
CA PRO A 135 -0.12 18.39 23.39
C PRO A 135 -1.32 18.93 24.19
N PRO A 136 -1.58 20.26 24.18
CA PRO A 136 -2.80 20.82 24.75
C PRO A 136 -4.04 20.29 24.03
N ALA A 137 -5.19 20.19 24.72
CA ALA A 137 -6.42 19.58 24.17
C ALA A 137 -6.91 20.13 22.81
N ALA A 138 -6.58 21.37 22.45
CA ALA A 138 -6.93 21.98 21.17
C ALA A 138 -5.91 21.73 20.05
N LYS A 139 -4.82 21.01 20.33
CA LYS A 139 -3.73 20.70 19.40
C LYS A 139 -3.55 19.20 19.29
N TYR A 140 -3.21 18.76 18.09
CA TYR A 140 -2.77 17.39 17.83
C TYR A 140 -1.58 17.46 16.87
N VAL A 141 -0.86 16.36 16.74
CA VAL A 141 0.23 16.24 15.77
C VAL A 141 -0.20 15.25 14.70
N GLU A 142 -0.11 15.67 13.44
CA GLU A 142 -0.18 14.75 12.32
C GLU A 142 1.20 14.11 12.17
N VAL A 143 1.25 12.79 12.29
CA VAL A 143 2.46 12.00 12.08
C VAL A 143 2.35 11.35 10.72
N TYR A 144 3.37 11.53 9.89
CA TYR A 144 3.47 10.95 8.56
C TYR A 144 4.66 10.02 8.54
N ILE A 145 4.48 8.84 7.96
CA ILE A 145 5.56 7.87 7.74
C ILE A 145 5.86 7.81 6.24
N PHE A 146 7.15 7.80 5.89
CA PHE A 146 7.64 7.73 4.52
C PHE A 146 8.60 6.56 4.40
N GLU A 147 8.41 5.73 3.38
CA GLU A 147 9.43 4.79 2.90
C GLU A 147 10.60 5.58 2.31
N GLU A 148 11.80 5.01 2.36
CA GLU A 148 13.05 5.59 1.85
C GLU A 148 12.89 6.17 0.43
N ASP A 149 12.40 5.35 -0.50
CA ASP A 149 12.24 5.70 -1.93
C ASP A 149 11.11 6.71 -2.20
N SER A 150 10.20 6.91 -1.26
CA SER A 150 8.99 7.73 -1.44
C SER A 150 9.22 9.18 -0.99
N VAL A 151 9.71 10.04 -1.89
CA VAL A 151 10.03 11.45 -1.56
C VAL A 151 8.79 12.35 -1.43
N ARG A 152 7.72 12.08 -2.19
CA ARG A 152 6.57 13.02 -2.33
C ARG A 152 5.30 12.60 -1.61
N LYS A 153 5.08 11.31 -1.41
CA LYS A 153 3.82 10.77 -0.86
C LYS A 153 4.14 9.99 0.42
N PRO A 154 3.51 10.32 1.56
CA PRO A 154 3.64 9.49 2.74
C PRO A 154 3.02 8.13 2.49
N PHE A 155 3.63 7.09 3.06
CA PHE A 155 3.07 5.74 3.08
C PHE A 155 1.77 5.73 3.90
N ALA A 156 1.83 6.27 5.12
CA ALA A 156 0.67 6.41 6.00
C ALA A 156 0.69 7.73 6.79
N ARG A 157 -0.45 8.06 7.40
CA ARG A 157 -0.61 9.22 8.28
C ARG A 157 -1.57 8.89 9.41
N VAL A 158 -1.18 9.25 10.63
CA VAL A 158 -2.05 9.19 11.82
C VAL A 158 -2.08 10.53 12.54
N LYS A 159 -3.02 10.68 13.46
CA LYS A 159 -3.07 11.79 14.41
C LYS A 159 -2.71 11.26 15.78
N THR A 160 -1.94 12.04 16.55
CA THR A 160 -1.75 11.72 17.96
C THR A 160 -3.07 11.76 18.71
N ASP A 161 -3.19 10.94 19.75
CA ASP A 161 -4.26 11.06 20.74
C ASP A 161 -4.06 12.28 21.68
N ALA A 162 -4.94 12.40 22.68
CA ALA A 162 -4.91 13.49 23.65
C ALA A 162 -3.67 13.47 24.57
N ASP A 163 -3.03 12.31 24.72
CA ASP A 163 -1.81 12.11 25.48
C ASP A 163 -0.55 12.20 24.59
N GLY A 164 -0.71 12.61 23.33
CA GLY A 164 0.39 12.76 22.38
C GLY A 164 0.94 11.45 21.83
N ARG A 165 0.25 10.31 22.03
CA ARG A 165 0.67 9.02 21.51
C ARG A 165 0.24 8.83 20.07
N TYR A 166 1.06 8.16 19.29
CA TYR A 166 0.73 7.74 17.93
C TYR A 166 1.13 6.29 17.70
N GLU A 167 0.52 5.66 16.71
CA GLU A 167 0.81 4.28 16.31
C GLU A 167 0.57 4.12 14.81
N PHE A 168 1.48 3.43 14.14
CA PHE A 168 1.32 2.88 12.81
C PHE A 168 1.32 1.37 12.89
N THR A 169 0.40 0.74 12.16
CA THR A 169 0.27 -0.70 12.01
C THR A 169 0.61 -1.12 10.57
N GLY A 170 0.77 -2.43 10.36
CA GLY A 170 0.91 -2.99 9.02
C GLY A 170 2.17 -2.57 8.28
N LEU A 171 3.25 -2.25 9.00
CA LEU A 171 4.54 -1.89 8.40
C LEU A 171 5.39 -3.14 8.10
N GLN A 172 6.21 -3.07 7.06
CA GLN A 172 7.20 -4.12 6.78
C GLN A 172 8.30 -4.07 7.84
N SER A 173 8.53 -5.18 8.54
CA SER A 173 9.45 -5.24 9.69
C SER A 173 10.92 -5.06 9.31
N ASP A 174 11.27 -5.32 8.05
CA ASP A 174 12.62 -5.19 7.47
C ASP A 174 12.82 -3.90 6.67
N GLN A 175 11.80 -3.04 6.61
CA GLN A 175 11.87 -1.76 5.92
C GLN A 175 12.11 -0.62 6.92
N GLU A 176 13.07 0.24 6.59
CA GLU A 176 13.30 1.48 7.32
C GLU A 176 12.37 2.60 6.85
N TYR A 177 11.94 3.42 7.79
CA TYR A 177 11.02 4.53 7.55
C TYR A 177 11.52 5.85 8.16
N HIS A 178 11.14 6.96 7.53
CA HIS A 178 11.28 8.29 8.14
C HIS A 178 9.94 8.80 8.65
N LEU A 179 9.99 9.51 9.78
CA LEU A 179 8.82 10.14 10.37
C LEU A 179 8.88 11.66 10.26
N LEU A 180 7.76 12.25 9.84
CA LEU A 180 7.53 13.69 9.84
C LEU A 180 6.37 14.03 10.78
N PHE A 181 6.63 14.89 11.74
CA PHE A 181 5.68 15.38 12.73
C PHE A 181 5.25 16.80 12.35
N LYS A 182 3.95 17.05 12.29
CA LYS A 182 3.38 18.36 11.95
C LYS A 182 2.34 18.77 12.98
N ILE A 183 2.56 19.92 13.61
CA ILE A 183 1.61 20.47 14.58
C ILE A 183 0.35 20.94 13.85
N SER A 184 -0.83 20.54 14.34
CA SER A 184 -2.12 20.96 13.79
C SER A 184 -2.21 22.48 13.66
N ASN A 185 -2.72 22.97 12.54
CA ASN A 185 -2.95 24.40 12.26
C ASN A 185 -1.68 25.28 12.34
N ARG A 186 -0.48 24.70 12.36
CA ARG A 186 0.79 25.41 12.21
C ARG A 186 1.51 24.96 10.94
N ARG A 187 2.40 25.83 10.45
CA ARG A 187 3.37 25.46 9.39
C ARG A 187 4.57 24.68 9.94
N THR A 188 4.67 24.54 11.26
CA THR A 188 5.76 23.81 11.92
C THR A 188 5.64 22.32 11.64
N LYS A 189 6.67 21.81 10.97
CA LYS A 189 6.91 20.39 10.78
C LYS A 189 8.37 20.07 11.01
N ARG A 190 8.64 18.86 11.51
CA ARG A 190 9.98 18.38 11.83
C ARG A 190 10.09 16.91 11.50
N TRP A 191 11.22 16.51 10.96
CA TRP A 191 11.57 15.11 10.82
C TRP A 191 12.21 14.61 12.11
N ALA A 192 11.95 13.36 12.46
CA ALA A 192 12.61 12.71 13.58
C ALA A 192 14.06 12.37 13.23
N ALA A 193 14.96 12.63 14.18
CA ALA A 193 16.35 12.23 14.13
C ALA A 193 16.78 11.69 15.51
N THR A 194 17.81 10.85 15.55
CA THR A 194 18.36 10.25 16.78
C THR A 194 18.69 11.31 17.84
N ASN A 195 19.07 12.52 17.40
CA ASN A 195 19.42 13.64 18.28
C ASN A 195 18.35 14.76 18.28
N GLY A 196 17.08 14.42 18.06
CA GLY A 196 15.94 15.33 18.20
C GLY A 196 15.19 15.61 16.90
N ALA A 197 14.96 16.89 16.60
CA ALA A 197 14.11 17.33 15.51
C ALA A 197 14.91 18.09 14.44
N VAL A 198 14.74 17.71 13.16
CA VAL A 198 15.40 18.38 12.04
C VAL A 198 14.39 18.90 11.01
N THR A 199 14.77 19.90 10.22
CA THR A 199 13.88 20.53 9.23
C THR A 199 13.89 19.80 7.87
N ASN A 200 15.03 19.21 7.51
CA ASN A 200 15.25 18.55 6.23
C ASN A 200 15.30 17.03 6.39
N ARG A 201 14.64 16.30 5.47
CA ARG A 201 14.60 14.84 5.47
C ARG A 201 15.98 14.20 5.36
N SER A 202 16.89 14.82 4.60
CA SER A 202 18.27 14.32 4.43
C SER A 202 19.07 14.20 5.73
N ASN A 203 18.59 14.83 6.80
CA ASN A 203 19.23 14.80 8.11
C ASN A 203 18.38 13.98 9.12
N ALA A 204 17.27 13.40 8.66
CA ALA A 204 16.39 12.58 9.48
C ALA A 204 17.01 11.21 9.68
N SER A 205 16.67 10.57 10.79
CA SER A 205 17.01 9.17 11.01
C SER A 205 15.97 8.25 10.39
N GLU A 206 16.39 7.02 10.22
CA GLU A 206 15.57 5.87 9.83
C GLU A 206 15.17 5.05 11.06
N TYR A 207 13.99 4.46 10.98
CA TYR A 207 13.41 3.68 12.05
C TYR A 207 12.79 2.40 11.49
N LEU A 208 13.18 1.27 12.07
CA LEU A 208 12.52 -0.01 11.84
C LEU A 208 11.27 -0.10 12.73
N PRO A 209 10.18 -0.71 12.23
CA PRO A 209 9.08 -1.16 13.08
C PRO A 209 9.54 -2.14 14.17
N GLY A 210 8.69 -2.39 15.18
CA GLY A 210 9.04 -3.07 16.42
C GLY A 210 9.62 -2.14 17.51
N ASN A 211 9.93 -0.88 17.17
CA ASN A 211 10.54 0.07 18.09
C ASN A 211 9.58 1.20 18.49
N SER A 212 9.80 1.73 19.70
CA SER A 212 9.14 2.97 20.13
C SER A 212 10.01 4.20 19.78
N VAL A 213 9.42 5.15 19.08
CA VAL A 213 10.07 6.39 18.62
C VAL A 213 9.41 7.59 19.28
N ASN A 214 9.95 8.00 20.44
CA ASN A 214 9.52 9.24 21.08
C ASN A 214 10.06 10.45 20.33
N PHE A 215 9.24 11.48 20.18
CA PHE A 215 9.58 12.69 19.44
C PHE A 215 9.38 13.94 20.29
N GLN A 216 10.38 14.82 20.30
CA GLN A 216 10.32 16.11 20.98
C GLN A 216 10.54 17.23 19.96
N PHE A 217 9.60 18.19 19.90
CA PHE A 217 9.79 19.38 19.07
C PHE A 217 10.88 20.30 19.65
N ASP A 218 11.49 21.08 18.76
CA ASP A 218 12.40 22.19 19.09
C ASP A 218 11.67 23.51 19.41
N VAL A 219 10.34 23.46 19.48
CA VAL A 219 9.48 24.60 19.80
C VAL A 219 8.41 24.20 20.81
N ALA A 220 7.95 25.18 21.60
CA ALA A 220 6.80 25.02 22.47
C ALA A 220 5.48 25.02 21.67
N TRP A 221 4.43 24.45 22.27
CA TRP A 221 3.15 24.21 21.61
C TRP A 221 2.56 25.38 20.83
#